data_AF-A0A971HNF1-F1
#
_entry.id   AF-A0A971HNF1-F1
#
_cell.length_a   1.000
_cell.length_b   1.000
_cell.length_c   1.000
_cell.angle_alpha   90.00
_cell.angle_beta   90.00
_cell.angle_gamma   90.00
#
_symmetry.space_group_name_H-M   'P 1'
#
loop_
_entity.id
_entity.type
_entity.pdbx_description
1 polymer ?
#
loop_
_entity_poly.entity_id
_entity_poly.type
_entity_poly.pdbx_seq_one_letter_code
_entity_poly.pdbx_strand_id
1 'polypeptide(L)'
;MGSNFEDAFLAGCKIVKGDLSYVNLRRQDLRSQELHEVKLVGADLSGCNLEKADLSGADLSQASLERARRRGLICGEPSLPG
;
A
#
# COMPACT_ATOMS: atom_id res chain seq x y z
N MET A 1 2.75 -18.99 2.71
CA MET A 1 3.23 -18.83 1.33
C MET A 1 3.29 -17.34 1.06
N GLY A 2 4.49 -16.77 1.01
CA GLY A 2 4.67 -15.36 0.69
C GLY A 2 4.31 -15.16 -0.77
N SER A 3 3.30 -14.34 -1.02
CA SER A 3 2.89 -13.98 -2.38
C SER A 3 4.04 -13.17 -2.98
N ASN A 4 4.87 -13.83 -3.78
CA ASN A 4 6.00 -13.20 -4.46
C ASN A 4 5.47 -12.33 -5.60
N PHE A 5 4.96 -11.16 -5.25
CA PHE A 5 4.57 -10.12 -6.19
C PHE A 5 5.78 -9.27 -6.56
N GLU A 6 6.93 -9.90 -6.85
CA GLU A 6 8.17 -9.23 -7.31
C GLU A 6 7.97 -8.50 -8.64
N ASP A 7 6.95 -8.89 -9.42
CA ASP A 7 6.54 -8.27 -10.69
C ASP A 7 5.08 -7.79 -10.68
N ALA A 8 4.52 -7.40 -9.53
CA ALA A 8 3.14 -6.89 -9.54
C ALA A 8 3.09 -5.52 -10.20
N PHE A 9 2.81 -5.56 -11.51
CA PHE A 9 2.13 -4.54 -12.27
C PHE A 9 0.78 -4.25 -11.58
N LEU A 10 0.81 -3.45 -10.51
CA LEU A 10 -0.37 -3.04 -9.74
C LEU A 10 -1.13 -1.88 -10.40
N ALA A 11 -0.65 -1.39 -11.55
CA ALA A 11 -1.28 -0.29 -12.27
C ALA A 11 -2.66 -0.71 -12.80
N GLY A 12 -3.69 -0.50 -11.98
CA GLY A 12 -5.11 -0.76 -12.30
C GLY A 12 -5.70 -2.01 -11.65
N CYS A 13 -4.96 -2.74 -10.81
CA CYS A 13 -5.46 -3.93 -10.14
C CYS A 13 -6.11 -3.57 -8.80
N LYS A 14 -7.41 -3.81 -8.68
CA LYS A 14 -8.14 -3.77 -7.40
C LYS A 14 -7.66 -4.92 -6.52
N ILE A 15 -6.79 -4.64 -5.55
CA ILE A 15 -6.36 -5.63 -4.56
C ILE A 15 -7.12 -5.37 -3.27
N VAL A 16 -8.03 -6.28 -2.96
CA VAL A 16 -8.84 -6.26 -1.76
C VAL A 16 -8.41 -7.44 -0.90
N LYS A 17 -8.07 -7.20 0.37
CA LYS A 17 -7.68 -8.27 1.33
C LYS A 17 -6.48 -9.12 0.88
N GLY A 18 -5.63 -8.58 0.01
CA GLY A 18 -4.38 -9.21 -0.40
C GLY A 18 -3.31 -9.14 0.68
N ASP A 19 -2.35 -10.06 0.63
CA ASP A 19 -1.14 -10.02 1.45
C ASP A 19 0.04 -9.55 0.60
N LEU A 20 0.48 -8.32 0.85
CA LEU A 20 1.66 -7.64 0.28
C LEU A 20 2.71 -7.35 1.35
N SER A 21 2.70 -8.13 2.45
CA SER A 21 3.68 -7.96 3.52
C SER A 21 5.09 -8.21 3.00
N TYR A 22 6.04 -7.34 3.38
CA TYR A 22 7.46 -7.39 2.98
C TYR A 22 7.73 -7.24 1.48
N VAL A 23 6.75 -6.79 0.68
CA VAL A 23 6.94 -6.53 -0.75
C VAL A 23 7.70 -5.22 -0.97
N ASN A 24 8.59 -5.21 -1.95
CA ASN A 24 9.28 -4.00 -2.40
C ASN A 24 8.45 -3.30 -3.48
N LEU A 25 7.78 -2.21 -3.12
CA LEU A 25 6.98 -1.39 -4.01
C LEU A 25 7.68 -0.06 -4.35
N ARG A 26 8.97 0.08 -4.04
CA ARG A 26 9.69 1.35 -4.14
C ARG A 26 9.53 2.00 -5.52
N ARG A 27 9.17 3.29 -5.55
CA ARG A 27 8.93 4.10 -6.76
C ARG A 27 7.82 3.58 -7.71
N GLN A 28 6.93 2.71 -7.25
CA GLN A 28 5.76 2.28 -8.00
C GLN A 28 4.71 3.39 -8.12
N ASP A 29 3.95 3.37 -9.22
CA ASP A 29 2.81 4.25 -9.42
C ASP A 29 1.51 3.54 -8.98
N LEU A 30 1.08 3.86 -7.76
CA LEU A 30 -0.11 3.31 -7.11
C LEU A 30 -1.24 4.35 -7.05
N ARG A 31 -1.24 5.33 -7.96
CA ARG A 31 -2.26 6.37 -8.00
C ARG A 31 -3.64 5.78 -8.21
N SER A 32 -4.60 6.27 -7.43
CA SER A 32 -6.01 5.86 -7.54
C SER A 32 -6.23 4.33 -7.44
N GLN A 33 -5.32 3.61 -6.78
CA GLN A 33 -5.49 2.18 -6.52
C GLN A 33 -6.41 1.95 -5.32
N GLU A 34 -7.26 0.93 -5.42
CA GLU A 34 -8.09 0.43 -4.33
C GLU A 34 -7.33 -0.68 -3.61
N LEU A 35 -6.73 -0.34 -2.47
CA LEU A 35 -5.89 -1.20 -1.60
C LEU A 35 -6.55 -1.37 -0.22
N HIS A 36 -7.87 -1.46 -0.19
CA HIS A 36 -8.64 -1.55 1.05
C HIS A 36 -8.49 -2.92 1.74
N GLU A 37 -8.28 -2.90 3.05
CA GLU A 37 -8.02 -4.08 3.89
C GLU A 37 -6.80 -4.93 3.48
N VAL A 38 -5.83 -4.36 2.76
CA VAL A 38 -4.62 -5.06 2.31
C VAL A 38 -3.57 -5.07 3.44
N LYS A 39 -2.83 -6.19 3.57
CA LYS A 39 -1.67 -6.25 4.48
C LYS A 39 -0.43 -5.74 3.75
N LEU A 40 0.13 -4.64 4.21
CA LEU A 40 1.38 -4.02 3.73
C LEU A 40 2.45 -4.06 4.82
N VAL A 41 2.37 -5.04 5.72
CA VAL A 41 3.25 -5.13 6.89
C VAL A 41 4.70 -5.26 6.43
N GLY A 42 5.57 -4.33 6.81
CA GLY A 42 6.98 -4.33 6.41
C GLY A 42 7.22 -4.02 4.91
N ALA A 43 6.21 -3.58 4.15
CA ALA A 43 6.37 -3.26 2.74
C ALA A 43 7.20 -1.98 2.53
N ASP A 44 8.05 -1.95 1.49
CA ASP A 44 8.80 -0.74 1.10
C ASP A 44 8.02 0.05 0.05
N LEU A 45 7.29 1.08 0.48
CA LEU A 45 6.55 2.02 -0.36
C LEU A 45 7.36 3.32 -0.62
N SER A 46 8.69 3.30 -0.41
CA SER A 46 9.49 4.52 -0.50
C SER A 46 9.46 5.12 -1.91
N GLY A 47 9.21 6.41 -2.03
CA GLY A 47 9.10 7.11 -3.30
C GLY A 47 7.90 6.70 -4.17
N CYS A 48 6.95 5.91 -3.65
CA CYS A 48 5.73 5.55 -4.37
C CYS A 48 4.85 6.76 -4.65
N ASN A 49 4.01 6.65 -5.68
CA ASN A 49 2.91 7.57 -5.89
C ASN A 49 1.59 6.96 -5.41
N LEU A 50 1.12 7.39 -4.24
CA LEU A 50 -0.14 6.98 -3.60
C LEU A 50 -1.22 8.08 -3.72
N GLU A 51 -1.09 8.99 -4.69
CA GLU A 51 -2.06 10.06 -4.88
C GLU A 51 -3.45 9.48 -5.23
N LYS A 52 -4.45 9.83 -4.42
CA LYS A 52 -5.83 9.29 -4.47
C LYS A 52 -5.96 7.78 -4.26
N ALA A 53 -4.92 7.09 -3.78
CA ALA A 53 -5.05 5.68 -3.42
C ALA A 53 -5.96 5.52 -2.20
N ASP A 54 -6.69 4.40 -2.12
CA ASP A 54 -7.52 4.03 -0.98
C ASP A 54 -6.86 2.90 -0.19
N LEU A 55 -6.34 3.23 0.98
CA LEU A 55 -5.71 2.33 1.96
C LEU A 55 -6.61 2.13 3.19
N SER A 56 -7.93 2.33 3.06
CA SER A 56 -8.87 2.16 4.17
C SER A 56 -8.80 0.73 4.74
N GLY A 57 -8.49 0.62 6.03
CA GLY A 57 -8.32 -0.67 6.71
C GLY A 57 -7.04 -1.43 6.33
N ALA A 58 -6.13 -0.85 5.54
CA ALA A 58 -4.86 -1.48 5.21
C ALA A 58 -3.92 -1.49 6.42
N ASP A 59 -3.21 -2.62 6.62
CA ASP A 59 -2.20 -2.74 7.67
C ASP A 59 -0.84 -2.28 7.17
N LEU A 60 -0.44 -1.07 7.54
CA LEU A 60 0.84 -0.45 7.20
C LEU A 60 1.91 -0.64 8.30
N SER A 61 1.72 -1.58 9.22
CA SER A 61 2.66 -1.83 10.32
C SER A 61 4.07 -2.09 9.79
N GLN A 62 5.06 -1.33 10.26
CA GLN A 62 6.47 -1.41 9.78
C GLN A 62 6.68 -1.09 8.29
N ALA A 63 5.67 -0.59 7.57
CA ALA A 63 5.83 -0.19 6.17
C ALA A 63 6.66 1.09 6.04
N SER A 64 7.55 1.15 5.05
CA SER A 64 8.32 2.37 4.75
C SER A 64 7.56 3.24 3.74
N LEU A 65 7.14 4.43 4.16
CA LEU A 65 6.48 5.42 3.30
C LEU A 65 7.41 6.61 2.98
N GLU A 66 8.73 6.41 3.05
CA GLU A 66 9.69 7.48 2.90
C GLU A 66 9.58 8.14 1.52
N ARG A 67 9.42 9.47 1.45
CA ARG A 67 9.28 10.22 0.18
C ARG A 67 8.10 9.79 -0.71
N ALA A 68 7.14 9.02 -0.17
CA ALA A 68 5.93 8.65 -0.90
C ALA A 68 5.01 9.87 -1.12
N ARG A 69 4.44 10.00 -2.32
CA ARG A 69 3.44 11.04 -2.63
C ARG A 69 2.07 10.57 -2.17
N ARG A 70 1.54 11.14 -1.10
CA ARG A 70 0.26 10.72 -0.47
C ARG A 70 -0.84 11.78 -0.59
N ARG A 71 -0.83 12.56 -1.67
CA ARG A 71 -1.78 13.66 -1.85
C ARG A 71 -3.18 13.11 -2.12
N GLY A 72 -4.14 13.46 -1.28
CA GLY A 72 -5.50 12.92 -1.39
C GLY A 72 -5.60 11.41 -1.17
N LEU A 73 -4.59 10.81 -0.52
CA LEU A 73 -4.66 9.43 -0.05
C LEU A 73 -5.87 9.28 0.88
N ILE A 74 -6.71 8.30 0.60
CA ILE A 74 -7.83 7.92 1.46
C ILE A 74 -7.28 6.85 2.40
N CYS A 75 -7.13 7.20 3.67
CA CYS A 75 -6.92 6.23 4.73
C CYS A 75 -8.14 6.33 5.65
N GLY A 76 -9.09 5.40 5.49
CA GLY A 76 -10.14 5.19 6.48
C GLY A 76 -9.51 5.01 7.87
N GLU A 77 -10.17 5.58 8.88
CA GLU A 77 -9.68 5.76 10.26
C GLU A 77 -8.50 4.84 10.59
N PRO A 78 -7.27 5.37 10.73
CA PRO A 78 -6.20 4.54 11.25
C PRO A 78 -6.72 3.99 12.56
N SER A 79 -6.75 2.67 12.69
CA SER A 79 -7.00 2.02 13.97
C SER A 79 -5.92 2.53 14.92
N LEU A 80 -6.20 3.65 15.60
CA LEU A 80 -5.40 4.23 16.65
C LEU A 80 -5.38 3.18 17.76
N PRO A 81 -4.25 2.52 18.03
CA PRO A 81 -4.11 1.87 19.31
C PRO A 81 -4.08 3.00 20.34
N GLY A 82 -5.02 2.99 21.27
CA GLY A 82 -4.94 3.81 22.48
C GLY A 82 -3.69 3.51 23.29
#